data_AF-A0A023FFN2-F1
#
_entry.id   AF-A0A023FFN2-F1
#
_cell.length_a   1.000
_cell.length_b   1.000
_cell.length_c   1.000
_cell.angle_alpha   90.00
_cell.angle_beta   90.00
_cell.angle_gamma   90.00
#
_symmetry.space_group_name_H-M   'P 1'
#
loop_
_entity.id
_entity.type
_entity.pdbx_description
1 polymer ?
#
loop_
_entity_poly.entity_id
_entity_poly.type
_entity_poly.pdbx_seq_one_letter_code
_entity_poly.pdbx_strand_id
1 'polypeptide(L)'
;MALKQSIQTIAFVLLATVIHSNAEELRSSQGSEPDIEKFYSNGSVIWSYSISTDGQHLCKVDFAVVSNQPDISFKRYSSDLHTRIPPARFRGQTFRIRGRFTNTRAHPPSGKFDTMDIEYYEDRQRQGHTGTSGMRYLEAIVFESENGDCAVFAVRPSPNTEAVRAHGHRRGPARAQVKQTLDLRIKSSSEDAEKTKRCFQEFKSEKYTKLHNGRVAQNIMSLGKCKTGCLSNQECAQRLLEEQ
;
A
#
# COMPACT_ATOMS: atom_id res chain seq x y z
N MET A 1 -7.23 -16.99 67.53
CA MET A 1 -7.09 -15.55 67.27
C MET A 1 -5.78 -15.30 66.54
N ALA A 2 -5.83 -15.01 65.24
CA ALA A 2 -4.87 -14.16 64.49
C ALA A 2 -5.25 -14.21 63.00
N LEU A 3 -5.61 -13.04 62.49
CA LEU A 3 -6.06 -12.72 61.15
C LEU A 3 -4.86 -12.56 60.20
N LYS A 4 -4.83 -13.22 59.05
CA LYS A 4 -4.15 -12.70 57.84
C LYS A 4 -4.93 -13.11 56.58
N GLN A 5 -5.83 -12.22 56.17
CA GLN A 5 -6.42 -12.22 54.83
C GLN A 5 -5.32 -11.82 53.83
N SER A 6 -5.02 -12.69 52.87
CA SER A 6 -4.17 -12.33 51.74
C SER A 6 -5.07 -11.86 50.61
N ILE A 7 -5.23 -10.54 50.51
CA ILE A 7 -5.76 -9.85 49.34
C ILE A 7 -4.64 -9.78 48.32
N GLN A 8 -4.73 -10.53 47.22
CA GLN A 8 -4.08 -10.18 45.96
C GLN A 8 -5.02 -10.54 44.81
N THR A 9 -5.98 -9.64 44.60
CA THR A 9 -6.81 -9.53 43.41
C THR A 9 -6.04 -8.77 42.32
N ILE A 10 -6.09 -9.32 41.11
CA ILE A 10 -6.18 -8.63 39.81
C ILE A 10 -4.99 -7.75 39.38
N ALA A 11 -4.27 -8.19 38.34
CA ALA A 11 -3.87 -7.35 37.20
C ALA A 11 -3.12 -8.16 36.14
N PHE A 12 -3.82 -8.88 35.26
CA PHE A 12 -3.20 -9.46 34.04
C PHE A 12 -4.13 -9.45 32.82
N VAL A 13 -4.83 -8.34 32.59
CA VAL A 13 -5.61 -8.14 31.35
C VAL A 13 -5.38 -6.74 30.80
N LEU A 14 -4.16 -6.37 30.42
CA LEU A 14 -3.92 -5.08 29.74
C LEU A 14 -2.60 -5.10 28.93
N LEU A 15 -2.41 -6.08 28.04
CA LEU A 15 -1.25 -6.09 27.12
C LEU A 15 -1.60 -6.41 25.66
N ALA A 16 -2.89 -6.51 25.31
CA ALA A 16 -3.34 -6.74 23.93
C ALA A 16 -3.90 -5.47 23.22
N THR A 17 -3.99 -4.33 23.91
CA THR A 17 -4.65 -3.12 23.40
C THR A 17 -3.75 -2.19 22.58
N VAL A 18 -2.43 -2.31 22.68
CA VAL A 18 -1.52 -1.28 22.11
C VAL A 18 -1.40 -1.37 20.57
N ILE A 19 -1.67 -2.53 19.97
CA ILE A 19 -1.51 -2.70 18.51
C ILE A 19 -2.79 -2.30 17.75
N HIS A 20 -3.98 -2.38 18.38
CA HIS A 20 -5.24 -1.91 17.78
C HIS A 20 -5.45 -0.40 17.95
N SER A 21 -5.00 0.18 19.07
CA SER A 21 -5.27 1.58 19.43
C SER A 21 -4.76 2.59 18.39
N ASN A 22 -3.58 2.35 17.79
CA ASN A 22 -2.99 3.29 16.84
C ASN A 22 -3.80 3.42 15.55
N ALA A 23 -4.45 2.34 15.10
CA ALA A 23 -5.30 2.36 13.90
C ALA A 23 -6.73 2.87 14.18
N GLU A 24 -7.17 2.82 15.43
CA GLU A 24 -8.48 3.36 15.86
C GLU A 24 -8.44 4.88 16.09
N GLU A 25 -7.40 5.42 16.72
CA GLU A 25 -7.23 6.89 16.88
C GLU A 25 -7.03 7.62 15.54
N LEU A 26 -6.52 6.91 14.53
CA LEU A 26 -6.34 7.37 13.15
C LEU A 26 -7.64 7.88 12.50
N ARG A 27 -8.78 7.30 12.88
CA ARG A 27 -10.09 7.51 12.20
C ARG A 27 -11.11 8.30 13.00
N SER A 28 -10.99 8.42 14.32
CA SER A 28 -12.01 9.11 15.14
C SER A 28 -12.05 10.63 14.92
N SER A 29 -11.08 11.21 14.21
CA SER A 29 -10.89 12.66 14.08
C SER A 29 -10.93 13.22 12.65
N GLN A 30 -11.49 12.53 11.64
CA GLN A 30 -11.85 13.20 10.35
C GLN A 30 -13.02 12.54 9.63
N GLY A 31 -13.67 13.37 8.81
CA GLY A 31 -14.81 13.03 7.96
C GLY A 31 -14.54 11.90 6.98
N SER A 32 -15.64 11.20 6.70
CA SER A 32 -15.79 10.03 5.83
C SER A 32 -14.77 8.88 6.02
N GLU A 33 -15.29 7.71 6.38
CA GLU A 33 -14.51 6.46 6.33
C GLU A 33 -13.96 6.23 4.91
N PRO A 34 -12.64 5.97 4.76
CA PRO A 34 -12.00 5.73 3.47
C PRO A 34 -12.68 4.61 2.69
N ASP A 35 -12.71 4.75 1.37
CA ASP A 35 -13.40 3.81 0.49
C ASP A 35 -12.47 3.43 -0.67
N ILE A 36 -11.69 2.36 -0.46
CA ILE A 36 -10.69 1.92 -1.45
C ILE A 36 -11.35 1.52 -2.78
N GLU A 37 -12.58 1.02 -2.72
CA GLU A 37 -13.29 0.61 -3.91
C GLU A 37 -13.75 1.82 -4.72
N LYS A 38 -14.35 2.82 -4.05
CA LYS A 38 -14.66 4.10 -4.68
C LYS A 38 -13.41 4.76 -5.26
N PHE A 39 -12.25 4.60 -4.61
CA PHE A 39 -10.99 5.07 -5.17
C PHE A 39 -10.65 4.37 -6.50
N TYR A 40 -11.02 3.11 -6.73
CA TYR A 40 -10.73 2.39 -7.99
C TYR A 40 -11.88 2.35 -9.02
N SER A 41 -13.06 2.90 -8.72
CA SER A 41 -14.29 2.65 -9.49
C SER A 41 -14.38 3.32 -10.87
N ASN A 42 -13.56 4.32 -11.16
CA ASN A 42 -13.68 5.14 -12.38
C ASN A 42 -12.69 4.77 -13.49
N GLY A 43 -11.96 3.66 -13.35
CA GLY A 43 -11.05 3.16 -14.38
C GLY A 43 -9.81 4.03 -14.64
N SER A 44 -9.61 5.11 -13.89
CA SER A 44 -8.50 6.05 -14.11
C SER A 44 -7.15 5.37 -13.97
N VAL A 45 -6.17 5.83 -14.76
CA VAL A 45 -4.76 5.58 -14.46
C VAL A 45 -4.42 6.18 -13.08
N ILE A 46 -3.69 5.43 -12.25
CA ILE A 46 -3.31 5.84 -10.90
C ILE A 46 -1.78 5.84 -10.79
N TRP A 47 -1.23 7.01 -10.51
CA TRP A 47 0.20 7.23 -10.28
C TRP A 47 0.52 7.03 -8.80
N SER A 48 1.44 6.13 -8.48
CA SER A 48 1.84 5.82 -7.11
C SER A 48 3.28 6.22 -6.85
N TYR A 49 3.49 7.14 -5.91
CA TYR A 49 4.80 7.63 -5.49
C TYR A 49 5.11 7.16 -4.08
N SER A 50 6.25 6.51 -3.89
CA SER A 50 6.66 6.16 -2.53
C SER A 50 7.02 7.43 -1.76
N ILE A 51 6.44 7.54 -0.57
CA ILE A 51 6.69 8.64 0.38
C ILE A 51 7.37 8.13 1.64
N SER A 52 8.02 6.96 1.58
CA SER A 52 8.75 6.37 2.70
C SER A 52 10.21 6.83 2.72
N THR A 53 10.79 7.06 3.90
CA THR A 53 12.20 7.55 4.02
C THR A 53 13.26 6.52 3.62
N ASP A 54 12.92 5.25 3.49
CA ASP A 54 13.84 4.19 3.07
C ASP A 54 14.10 4.15 1.56
N GLY A 55 13.44 5.02 0.78
CA GLY A 55 13.96 5.54 -0.48
C GLY A 55 14.23 4.52 -1.59
N GLN A 56 13.57 3.35 -1.58
CA GLN A 56 13.85 2.25 -2.52
C GLN A 56 12.82 2.05 -3.64
N HIS A 57 11.89 2.98 -3.82
CA HIS A 57 10.81 2.87 -4.80
C HIS A 57 10.70 4.11 -5.68
N LEU A 58 10.73 3.89 -6.99
CA LEU A 58 10.86 4.95 -8.00
C LEU A 58 9.55 5.34 -8.66
N CYS A 59 8.48 4.53 -8.53
CA CYS A 59 7.07 4.82 -8.88
C CYS A 59 6.39 3.58 -9.48
N LYS A 60 5.06 3.49 -9.29
CA LYS A 60 4.17 2.53 -9.94
C LYS A 60 3.06 3.27 -10.69
N VAL A 61 2.58 2.71 -11.78
CA VAL A 61 1.43 3.25 -12.53
C VAL A 61 0.43 2.13 -12.74
N ASP A 62 -0.75 2.27 -12.14
CA ASP A 62 -1.86 1.32 -12.28
C ASP A 62 -2.77 1.79 -13.41
N PHE A 63 -3.19 0.87 -14.28
CA PHE A 63 -4.02 1.19 -15.44
C PHE A 63 -4.84 -0.02 -15.89
N ALA A 64 -5.78 0.20 -16.80
CA ALA A 64 -6.74 -0.81 -17.23
C ALA A 64 -7.45 -1.46 -16.02
N VAL A 65 -7.90 -0.61 -15.09
CA VAL A 65 -8.56 -1.02 -13.85
C VAL A 65 -9.95 -1.55 -14.18
N VAL A 66 -10.24 -2.77 -13.73
CA VAL A 66 -11.55 -3.41 -13.81
C VAL A 66 -11.93 -3.83 -12.41
N SER A 67 -12.99 -3.25 -11.87
CA SER A 67 -13.51 -3.51 -10.53
C SER A 67 -14.87 -4.21 -10.62
N ASN A 68 -14.97 -5.42 -10.07
CA ASN A 68 -16.21 -6.19 -9.95
C ASN A 68 -16.27 -6.75 -8.53
N GLN A 69 -16.89 -6.02 -7.60
CA GLN A 69 -16.86 -6.33 -6.17
C GLN A 69 -17.10 -7.83 -5.86
N PRO A 70 -16.34 -8.41 -4.92
CA PRO A 70 -15.24 -7.79 -4.16
C PRO A 70 -13.90 -7.82 -4.91
N ASP A 71 -13.88 -8.29 -6.15
CA ASP A 71 -12.66 -8.55 -6.90
C ASP A 71 -12.28 -7.34 -7.77
N ILE A 72 -10.97 -7.19 -7.99
CA ILE A 72 -10.40 -6.12 -8.81
C ILE A 72 -9.24 -6.68 -9.63
N SER A 73 -9.06 -6.17 -10.83
CA SER A 73 -7.89 -6.45 -11.64
C SER A 73 -7.38 -5.18 -12.31
N PHE A 74 -6.07 -5.11 -12.51
CA PHE A 74 -5.43 -4.00 -13.20
C PHE A 74 -4.06 -4.43 -13.68
N LYS A 75 -3.44 -3.58 -14.49
CA LYS A 75 -2.04 -3.69 -14.86
C LYS A 75 -1.24 -2.65 -14.11
N ARG A 76 -0.03 -3.01 -13.72
CA ARG A 76 0.88 -2.13 -12.99
C ARG A 76 2.22 -2.08 -13.68
N TYR A 77 2.58 -0.92 -14.20
CA TYR A 77 3.98 -0.60 -14.49
C TYR A 77 4.70 -0.33 -13.18
N SER A 78 5.92 -0.83 -13.02
CA SER A 78 6.77 -0.49 -11.88
C SER A 78 8.16 -0.10 -12.36
N SER A 79 8.74 0.92 -11.73
CA SER A 79 10.14 1.31 -11.90
C SER A 79 10.99 0.94 -10.68
N ASP A 80 10.43 0.15 -9.77
CA ASP A 80 11.03 -0.11 -8.47
C ASP A 80 12.36 -0.85 -8.57
N LEU A 81 13.39 -0.24 -7.94
CA LEU A 81 14.73 -0.78 -7.79
C LEU A 81 14.83 -1.54 -6.47
N HIS A 82 14.00 -2.56 -6.28
CA HIS A 82 14.12 -3.41 -5.11
C HIS A 82 15.33 -4.34 -5.24
N THR A 83 16.51 -3.86 -4.83
CA THR A 83 17.74 -4.67 -4.80
C THR A 83 17.80 -5.60 -3.58
N ARG A 84 16.98 -5.36 -2.54
CA ARG A 84 17.11 -6.03 -1.22
C ARG A 84 16.03 -7.04 -0.86
N ILE A 85 14.84 -6.97 -1.46
CA ILE A 85 13.78 -7.96 -1.24
C ILE A 85 13.55 -8.67 -2.57
N PRO A 86 13.98 -9.94 -2.71
CA PRO A 86 13.66 -10.74 -3.86
C PRO A 86 12.15 -10.75 -4.13
N PRO A 87 11.75 -10.61 -5.39
CA PRO A 87 12.56 -10.58 -6.60
C PRO A 87 12.92 -9.14 -6.97
N ALA A 88 14.16 -8.95 -7.41
CA ALA A 88 14.67 -7.67 -7.89
C ALA A 88 14.17 -7.28 -9.31
N ARG A 89 12.97 -7.73 -9.71
CA ARG A 89 12.55 -7.79 -11.13
C ARG A 89 11.40 -6.86 -11.53
N PHE A 90 10.96 -5.97 -10.64
CA PHE A 90 9.88 -5.04 -11.00
C PHE A 90 10.29 -3.95 -11.98
N ARG A 91 11.60 -3.71 -12.15
CA ARG A 91 12.11 -2.52 -12.86
C ARG A 91 11.73 -2.50 -14.34
N GLY A 92 10.97 -1.48 -14.72
CA GLY A 92 10.67 -1.12 -16.11
C GLY A 92 9.67 -2.05 -16.78
N GLN A 93 8.96 -2.87 -16.00
CA GLN A 93 8.06 -3.91 -16.50
C GLN A 93 6.62 -3.62 -16.09
N THR A 94 5.70 -4.20 -16.87
CA THR A 94 4.27 -4.20 -16.59
C THR A 94 3.86 -5.57 -16.10
N PHE A 95 3.07 -5.59 -15.03
CA PHE A 95 2.55 -6.79 -14.40
C PHE A 95 1.04 -6.80 -14.43
N ARG A 96 0.44 -7.99 -14.47
CA ARG A 96 -0.99 -8.14 -14.21
C ARG A 96 -1.20 -8.39 -12.74
N ILE A 97 -2.19 -7.72 -12.20
CA ILE A 97 -2.55 -7.78 -10.80
C ILE A 97 -4.02 -8.15 -10.72
N ARG A 98 -4.30 -9.13 -9.87
CA ARG A 98 -5.64 -9.42 -9.39
C ARG A 98 -5.67 -9.13 -7.90
N GLY A 99 -6.80 -8.73 -7.38
CA GLY A 99 -6.95 -8.49 -5.97
C GLY A 99 -8.38 -8.68 -5.52
N ARG A 100 -8.53 -8.58 -4.21
CA ARG A 100 -9.82 -8.59 -3.54
C ARG A 100 -9.87 -7.50 -2.50
N PHE A 101 -10.92 -6.70 -2.53
CA PHE A 101 -11.24 -5.75 -1.50
C PHE A 101 -11.64 -6.46 -0.21
N THR A 102 -11.11 -5.97 0.89
CA THR A 102 -11.32 -6.47 2.24
C THR A 102 -11.36 -5.33 3.23
N ASN A 103 -11.59 -5.68 4.50
CA ASN A 103 -11.59 -4.75 5.60
C ASN A 103 -10.43 -5.04 6.54
N THR A 104 -9.79 -3.99 7.05
CA THR A 104 -8.88 -4.12 8.19
C THR A 104 -9.58 -4.62 9.45
N ARG A 105 -10.88 -4.32 9.58
CA ARG A 105 -11.73 -4.68 10.73
C ARG A 105 -12.73 -5.76 10.36
N ALA A 106 -13.04 -6.65 11.30
CA ALA A 106 -14.05 -7.69 11.10
C ALA A 106 -15.47 -7.12 10.93
N HIS A 107 -15.76 -5.98 11.56
CA HIS A 107 -17.07 -5.31 11.53
C HIS A 107 -16.87 -3.82 11.20
N PRO A 108 -16.67 -3.46 9.92
CA PRO A 108 -16.50 -2.07 9.51
C PRO A 108 -17.81 -1.29 9.75
N PRO A 109 -17.76 -0.07 10.33
CA PRO A 109 -18.97 0.72 10.63
C PRO A 109 -19.85 1.03 9.42
N SER A 110 -19.24 1.34 8.26
CA SER A 110 -19.97 1.73 7.04
C SER A 110 -20.16 0.59 6.02
N GLY A 111 -19.60 -0.59 6.27
CA GLY A 111 -19.55 -1.66 5.26
C GLY A 111 -18.60 -1.39 4.08
N LYS A 112 -17.92 -0.24 4.04
CA LYS A 112 -16.97 0.11 2.97
C LYS A 112 -15.66 -0.63 3.12
N PHE A 113 -15.04 -1.00 2.00
CA PHE A 113 -13.71 -1.60 1.99
C PHE A 113 -12.62 -0.54 2.20
N ASP A 114 -11.58 -0.90 2.94
CA ASP A 114 -10.42 -0.03 3.20
C ASP A 114 -9.08 -0.70 2.87
N THR A 115 -9.13 -1.95 2.43
CA THR A 115 -7.96 -2.79 2.17
C THR A 115 -8.15 -3.57 0.88
N MET A 116 -7.05 -3.91 0.24
CA MET A 116 -6.99 -4.79 -0.91
C MET A 116 -5.85 -5.80 -0.72
N ASP A 117 -6.14 -7.10 -0.85
CA ASP A 117 -5.12 -8.15 -0.98
C ASP A 117 -4.89 -8.39 -2.46
N ILE A 118 -3.71 -8.02 -2.95
CA ILE A 118 -3.33 -8.15 -4.36
C ILE A 118 -2.33 -9.28 -4.58
N GLU A 119 -2.37 -9.86 -5.77
CA GLU A 119 -1.45 -10.87 -6.26
C GLU A 119 -0.96 -10.50 -7.66
N TYR A 120 0.36 -10.52 -7.83
CA TYR A 120 1.01 -10.44 -9.14
C TYR A 120 0.93 -11.79 -9.82
N TYR A 121 0.42 -11.84 -11.05
CA TYR A 121 0.38 -13.06 -11.84
C TYR A 121 0.93 -12.83 -13.25
N GLU A 122 1.66 -13.83 -13.76
CA GLU A 122 2.21 -13.83 -15.11
C GLU A 122 1.44 -14.83 -15.97
N ASP A 123 1.10 -14.44 -17.21
CA ASP A 123 0.62 -15.39 -18.23
C ASP A 123 1.80 -16.30 -18.58
N ARG A 124 1.80 -17.52 -18.06
CA ARG A 124 2.90 -18.48 -18.22
C ARG A 124 3.18 -18.78 -19.70
N GLN A 125 4.34 -18.36 -20.20
CA GLN A 125 5.08 -19.10 -21.23
C GLN A 125 6.61 -18.88 -21.24
N ARG A 126 7.22 -18.25 -20.23
CA ARG A 126 8.69 -18.29 -20.08
C ARG A 126 9.07 -19.37 -19.09
N GLN A 127 9.16 -20.60 -19.60
CA GLN A 127 9.78 -21.72 -18.90
C GLN A 127 11.21 -21.34 -18.53
N GLY A 128 11.46 -21.22 -17.22
CA GLY A 128 12.78 -20.96 -16.67
C GLY A 128 13.00 -19.50 -16.31
N HIS A 129 12.77 -19.19 -15.02
CA HIS A 129 13.48 -18.20 -14.18
C HIS A 129 12.52 -17.37 -13.32
N THR A 130 12.41 -17.73 -12.03
CA THR A 130 12.15 -16.82 -10.89
C THR A 130 11.27 -15.58 -11.18
N GLY A 131 10.01 -15.81 -11.55
CA GLY A 131 9.03 -14.77 -11.85
C GLY A 131 8.53 -14.03 -10.61
N THR A 132 7.93 -12.86 -10.83
CA THR A 132 7.20 -12.08 -9.81
C THR A 132 5.82 -12.69 -9.49
N SER A 133 5.41 -13.68 -10.31
CA SER A 133 4.19 -14.46 -10.13
C SER A 133 4.08 -15.06 -8.73
N GLY A 134 2.91 -14.90 -8.12
CA GLY A 134 2.59 -15.42 -6.78
C GLY A 134 2.94 -14.46 -5.63
N MET A 135 3.47 -13.27 -5.93
CA MET A 135 3.74 -12.27 -4.90
C MET A 135 2.47 -11.58 -4.47
N ARG A 136 2.26 -11.50 -3.15
CA ARG A 136 1.06 -10.96 -2.57
C ARG A 136 1.36 -9.77 -1.68
N TYR A 137 0.52 -8.75 -1.74
CA TYR A 137 0.63 -7.55 -0.93
C TYR A 137 -0.72 -7.18 -0.35
N LEU A 138 -0.70 -6.68 0.88
CA LEU A 138 -1.83 -6.01 1.48
C LEU A 138 -1.61 -4.50 1.33
N GLU A 139 -2.58 -3.84 0.70
CA GLU A 139 -2.59 -2.41 0.46
C GLU A 139 -3.82 -1.81 1.15
N ALA A 140 -3.62 -0.91 2.11
CA ALA A 140 -4.72 -0.31 2.88
C ALA A 140 -4.70 1.21 2.74
N ILE A 141 -5.87 1.81 2.49
CA ILE A 141 -6.01 3.26 2.42
C ILE A 141 -6.01 3.84 3.85
N VAL A 142 -5.07 4.75 4.12
CA VAL A 142 -4.91 5.41 5.43
C VAL A 142 -5.32 6.88 5.41
N PHE A 143 -5.41 7.46 4.22
CA PHE A 143 -5.87 8.82 3.96
C PHE A 143 -6.46 8.88 2.56
N GLU A 144 -7.54 9.63 2.39
CA GLU A 144 -8.19 9.93 1.11
C GLU A 144 -8.57 11.42 1.14
N SER A 145 -8.29 12.15 0.06
CA SER A 145 -8.76 13.53 -0.06
C SER A 145 -10.27 13.59 -0.23
N GLU A 146 -10.87 14.74 0.11
CA GLU A 146 -12.33 14.93 0.03
C GLU A 146 -12.91 14.65 -1.37
N ASN A 147 -12.15 14.97 -2.43
CA ASN A 147 -12.55 14.71 -3.81
C ASN A 147 -12.26 13.28 -4.30
N GLY A 148 -11.60 12.43 -3.51
CA GLY A 148 -11.26 11.04 -3.88
C GLY A 148 -10.25 10.92 -5.01
N ASP A 149 -9.56 12.01 -5.37
CA ASP A 149 -8.56 12.00 -6.44
C ASP A 149 -7.18 11.59 -5.97
N CYS A 150 -6.94 11.68 -4.66
CA CYS A 150 -5.69 11.28 -4.07
C CYS A 150 -5.88 10.54 -2.75
N ALA A 151 -4.91 9.68 -2.45
CA ALA A 151 -4.95 8.84 -1.27
C ALA A 151 -3.54 8.40 -0.88
N VAL A 152 -3.36 8.05 0.39
CA VAL A 152 -2.12 7.40 0.86
C VAL A 152 -2.44 5.97 1.26
N PHE A 153 -1.59 5.07 0.78
CA PHE A 153 -1.70 3.63 0.98
C PHE A 153 -0.57 3.13 1.86
N ALA A 154 -0.92 2.38 2.89
CA ALA A 154 0.01 1.50 3.59
C ALA A 154 0.15 0.19 2.83
N VAL A 155 1.38 -0.14 2.44
CA VAL A 155 1.69 -1.32 1.63
C VAL A 155 2.62 -2.24 2.41
N ARG A 156 2.29 -3.53 2.46
CA ARG A 156 3.18 -4.55 3.03
C ARG A 156 3.02 -5.88 2.29
N PRO A 157 4.09 -6.69 2.18
CA PRO A 157 3.96 -8.08 1.76
C PRO A 157 2.93 -8.83 2.60
N SER A 158 2.09 -9.61 1.92
CA SER A 158 1.12 -10.49 2.57
C SER A 158 1.87 -11.62 3.29
N PRO A 159 1.45 -12.04 4.50
CA PRO A 159 2.10 -13.13 5.25
C PRO A 159 2.11 -14.46 4.50
N ASN A 160 1.22 -14.63 3.51
CA ASN A 160 1.12 -15.83 2.69
C ASN A 160 2.09 -15.85 1.49
N THR A 161 2.89 -14.82 1.29
CA THR A 161 3.86 -14.76 0.19
C THR A 161 4.99 -15.76 0.41
N GLU A 162 5.31 -16.57 -0.60
CA GLU A 162 6.39 -17.58 -0.54
C GLU A 162 7.74 -16.97 -0.15
N ALA A 163 8.02 -15.73 -0.58
CA ALA A 163 9.22 -14.99 -0.18
C ALA A 163 9.35 -14.81 1.34
N VAL A 164 8.23 -14.57 2.05
CA VAL A 164 8.21 -14.46 3.51
C VAL A 164 8.47 -15.82 4.16
N ARG A 165 7.94 -16.91 3.56
CA ARG A 165 8.12 -18.28 4.06
C ARG A 165 9.55 -18.79 3.86
N ALA A 166 10.19 -18.49 2.73
CA ALA A 166 11.57 -18.90 2.44
C ALA A 166 12.60 -18.32 3.42
N HIS A 167 12.36 -17.12 3.95
CA HIS A 167 13.21 -16.50 4.98
C HIS A 167 12.92 -16.99 6.41
N GLY A 168 11.78 -17.67 6.64
CA GLY A 168 11.39 -18.16 7.96
C GLY A 168 12.21 -19.35 8.48
N HIS A 169 12.99 -20.03 7.64
CA HIS A 169 13.72 -21.24 8.01
C HIS A 169 15.21 -21.03 8.34
N ARG A 170 15.79 -19.86 8.11
CA ARG A 170 17.15 -19.56 8.60
C ARG A 170 17.06 -19.03 10.04
N ARG A 171 17.31 -19.92 11.00
CA ARG A 171 17.50 -19.61 12.43
C ARG A 171 18.69 -18.65 12.63
N GLY A 172 18.45 -17.36 12.43
CA GLY A 172 19.37 -16.28 12.78
C GLY A 172 18.63 -15.21 13.60
N PRO A 173 19.29 -14.54 14.57
CA PRO A 173 18.65 -13.68 15.57
C PRO A 173 18.13 -12.33 15.05
N ALA A 174 18.11 -12.08 13.74
CA ALA A 174 17.51 -10.89 13.15
C ALA A 174 16.44 -11.30 12.14
N ARG A 175 15.21 -11.54 12.61
CA ARG A 175 14.01 -11.49 11.73
C ARG A 175 14.00 -10.08 11.15
N ALA A 176 14.44 -9.93 9.90
CA ALA A 176 14.25 -8.70 9.15
C ALA A 176 12.74 -8.43 9.13
N GLN A 177 12.28 -7.49 9.97
CA GLN A 177 10.88 -7.11 10.02
C GLN A 177 10.51 -6.63 8.62
N VAL A 178 9.54 -7.31 8.01
CA VAL A 178 8.98 -6.88 6.74
C VAL A 178 8.38 -5.49 6.97
N LYS A 179 9.05 -4.47 6.45
CA LYS A 179 8.72 -3.08 6.74
C LYS A 179 7.55 -2.66 5.86
N GLN A 180 6.52 -2.12 6.49
CA GLN A 180 5.42 -1.43 5.80
C GLN A 180 5.98 -0.16 5.13
N THR A 181 5.58 0.07 3.88
CA THR A 181 5.84 1.30 3.14
C THR A 181 4.56 2.11 2.98
N LEU A 182 4.73 3.37 2.59
CA LEU A 182 3.67 4.31 2.26
C LEU A 182 3.81 4.76 0.81
N ASP A 183 2.71 4.68 0.08
CA ASP A 183 2.58 5.12 -1.31
C ASP A 183 1.49 6.21 -1.40
N LEU A 184 1.84 7.38 -1.94
CA LEU A 184 0.90 8.42 -2.34
C LEU A 184 0.36 8.08 -3.74
N ARG A 185 -0.96 7.93 -3.88
CA ARG A 185 -1.65 7.59 -5.13
C ARG A 185 -2.48 8.76 -5.64
N ILE A 186 -2.36 9.06 -6.92
CA ILE A 186 -3.03 10.17 -7.62
C ILE A 186 -3.73 9.64 -8.88
N LYS A 187 -5.02 9.93 -9.08
CA LYS A 187 -5.74 9.61 -10.33
C LYS A 187 -5.34 10.54 -11.48
N SER A 188 -5.27 9.99 -12.70
CA SER A 188 -4.64 10.57 -13.90
C SER A 188 -5.36 11.74 -14.57
N SER A 189 -6.38 12.36 -13.96
CA SER A 189 -6.94 13.62 -14.50
C SER A 189 -5.98 14.82 -14.38
N SER A 190 -4.76 14.61 -13.90
CA SER A 190 -3.82 15.68 -13.61
C SER A 190 -2.39 15.15 -13.55
N GLU A 191 -1.61 15.38 -14.61
CA GLU A 191 -0.14 15.47 -14.55
C GLU A 191 0.32 16.69 -13.72
N ASP A 192 -0.47 17.08 -12.73
CA ASP A 192 -0.30 18.28 -11.97
C ASP A 192 0.59 17.97 -10.77
N ALA A 193 1.87 18.26 -10.95
CA ALA A 193 2.82 18.27 -9.86
C ALA A 193 2.31 19.08 -8.67
N GLU A 194 1.50 20.13 -8.90
CA GLU A 194 0.88 20.93 -7.84
C GLU A 194 -0.22 20.17 -7.11
N LYS A 195 -1.09 19.45 -7.81
CA LYS A 195 -2.08 18.56 -7.15
C LYS A 195 -1.39 17.49 -6.30
N THR A 196 -0.34 16.87 -6.84
CA THR A 196 0.42 15.85 -6.11
C THR A 196 1.08 16.44 -4.86
N LYS A 197 1.71 17.63 -4.98
CA LYS A 197 2.28 18.36 -3.85
C LYS A 197 1.20 18.73 -2.84
N ARG A 198 0.05 19.24 -3.27
CA ARG A 198 -1.07 19.62 -2.39
C ARG A 198 -1.55 18.43 -1.58
N CYS A 199 -1.82 17.31 -2.23
CA CYS A 199 -2.24 16.10 -1.55
C CYS A 199 -1.19 15.61 -0.54
N PHE A 200 0.09 15.68 -0.92
CA PHE A 200 1.17 15.32 -0.02
C PHE A 200 1.26 16.24 1.20
N GLN A 201 1.04 17.54 1.04
CA GLN A 201 0.99 18.48 2.16
C GLN A 201 -0.21 18.26 3.06
N GLU A 202 -1.38 17.96 2.49
CA GLU A 202 -2.59 17.62 3.24
C GLU A 202 -2.37 16.38 4.11
N PHE A 203 -1.78 15.32 3.53
CA PHE A 203 -1.34 14.16 4.28
C PHE A 203 -0.28 14.52 5.34
N LYS A 204 0.68 15.40 5.03
CA LYS A 204 1.72 15.83 5.99
C LYS A 204 1.21 16.72 7.12
N SER A 205 -0.08 17.05 7.16
CA SER A 205 -0.67 17.68 8.34
C SER A 205 -0.32 16.88 9.61
N GLU A 206 -0.18 17.58 10.75
CA GLU A 206 0.42 17.01 11.98
C GLU A 206 -0.17 15.68 12.42
N LYS A 207 -1.43 15.42 12.04
CA LYS A 207 -2.18 14.23 12.34
C LYS A 207 -1.50 12.95 11.84
N TYR A 208 -1.04 12.89 10.59
CA TYR A 208 -0.54 11.64 10.01
C TYR A 208 0.96 11.46 10.16
N THR A 209 1.73 12.55 10.25
CA THR A 209 3.19 12.48 10.42
C THR A 209 3.61 11.93 11.78
N LYS A 210 2.86 12.24 12.85
CA LYS A 210 3.11 11.73 14.21
C LYS A 210 2.97 10.20 14.26
N LEU A 211 2.00 9.66 13.54
CA LEU A 211 1.67 8.23 13.54
C LEU A 211 2.71 7.35 12.83
N HIS A 212 3.46 7.93 11.90
CA HIS A 212 4.47 7.21 11.14
C HIS A 212 5.90 7.43 11.65
N ASN A 213 6.07 7.99 12.86
CA ASN A 213 7.37 8.15 13.53
C ASN A 213 8.46 8.76 12.63
N GLY A 214 8.10 9.77 11.82
CA GLY A 214 9.05 10.43 10.91
C GLY A 214 9.51 9.57 9.72
N ARG A 215 8.82 8.46 9.40
CA ARG A 215 9.12 7.61 8.23
C ARG A 215 8.52 8.13 6.92
N VAL A 216 7.94 9.32 6.94
CA VAL A 216 7.44 10.02 5.76
C VAL A 216 8.57 10.89 5.20
N ALA A 217 8.84 10.77 3.90
CA ALA A 217 9.84 11.57 3.21
C ALA A 217 9.49 13.07 3.31
N GLN A 218 10.50 13.95 3.21
CA GLN A 218 10.22 15.39 3.21
C GLN A 218 9.67 15.87 1.85
N ASN A 219 10.09 15.22 0.76
CA ASN A 219 9.77 15.54 -0.62
C ASN A 219 9.50 14.26 -1.42
N ILE A 220 8.75 14.38 -2.52
CA ILE A 220 8.51 13.29 -3.47
C ILE A 220 9.64 13.29 -4.51
N MET A 221 10.56 12.33 -4.42
CA MET A 221 11.80 12.31 -5.23
C MET A 221 11.61 11.81 -6.68
N SER A 222 10.42 11.33 -7.04
CA SER A 222 10.20 10.48 -8.22
C SER A 222 9.19 10.98 -9.26
N LEU A 223 8.60 12.17 -9.07
CA LEU A 223 7.54 12.71 -9.95
C LEU A 223 7.91 12.63 -11.45
N GLY A 224 8.96 13.33 -11.87
CA GLY A 224 9.36 13.37 -13.27
C GLY A 224 9.88 12.02 -13.82
N LYS A 225 10.60 11.26 -12.99
CA LYS A 225 11.17 9.96 -13.37
C LYS A 225 10.10 8.92 -13.67
N CYS A 226 8.98 8.98 -12.95
CA CYS A 226 7.89 8.04 -13.16
C CYS A 226 7.29 8.16 -14.56
N LYS A 227 6.94 9.38 -14.94
CA LYS A 227 6.35 9.67 -16.25
C LYS A 227 7.29 9.23 -17.37
N THR A 228 8.56 9.62 -17.31
CA THR A 228 9.56 9.18 -18.30
C THR A 228 9.69 7.66 -18.35
N GLY A 229 9.67 6.99 -17.20
CA GLY A 229 9.74 5.54 -17.11
C GLY A 229 8.54 4.84 -17.77
N CYS A 230 7.32 5.29 -17.47
CA CYS A 230 6.10 4.75 -18.06
C CYS A 230 6.05 5.02 -19.58
N LEU A 231 6.39 6.23 -20.03
CA LEU A 231 6.44 6.57 -21.46
C LEU A 231 7.47 5.75 -22.25
N SER A 232 8.54 5.29 -21.58
CA SER A 232 9.54 4.41 -22.18
C SER A 232 9.09 2.94 -22.26
N ASN A 233 7.98 2.58 -21.60
CA ASN A 233 7.38 1.24 -21.64
C ASN A 233 6.18 1.27 -22.60
N GLN A 234 6.23 0.47 -23.67
CA GLN A 234 5.22 0.49 -24.73
C GLN A 234 3.79 0.30 -24.22
N GLU A 235 3.57 -0.64 -23.29
CA GLU A 235 2.24 -0.95 -22.78
C GLU A 235 1.69 0.18 -21.88
N CYS A 236 2.53 0.74 -21.02
CA CYS A 236 2.15 1.86 -20.16
C CYS A 236 1.89 3.12 -21.01
N ALA A 237 2.78 3.43 -21.95
CA ALA A 237 2.66 4.57 -22.85
C ALA A 237 1.39 4.52 -23.71
N GLN A 238 1.06 3.36 -24.28
CA GLN A 238 -0.17 3.20 -25.08
C GLN A 238 -1.42 3.54 -24.26
N ARG A 239 -1.49 3.09 -23.01
CA ARG A 239 -2.64 3.35 -22.15
C ARG A 239 -2.78 4.81 -21.73
N LEU A 240 -1.67 5.52 -21.54
CA LEU A 240 -1.71 6.96 -21.29
C LEU A 240 -2.24 7.76 -22.49
N LEU A 241 -2.08 7.27 -23.72
CA LEU A 241 -2.60 7.92 -24.92
C LEU A 241 -4.09 7.67 -25.12
N GLU A 242 -4.63 6.55 -24.63
CA GLU A 242 -6.06 6.22 -24.73
C GLU A 242 -6.94 7.00 -23.74
N GLU A 243 -6.34 7.64 -22.71
CA GLU A 243 -7.05 8.47 -21.73
C GLU A 243 -7.08 9.98 -22.07
N GLN A 244 -6.42 10.41 -23.16
CA GLN A 244 -6.41 11.79 -23.65
C GLN A 244 -7.51 12.04 -24.69
#